data_AF-A0A654LVI4-F1
#
_entry.id   AF-A0A654LVI4-F1
#
_cell.length_a   1.000
_cell.length_b   1.000
_cell.length_c   1.000
_cell.angle_alpha   90.00
_cell.angle_beta   90.00
_cell.angle_gamma   90.00
#
_symmetry.space_group_name_H-M   'P 1'
#
loop_
_entity.id
_entity.type
_entity.pdbx_description
1 polymer ?
#
loop_
_entity_poly.entity_id
_entity_poly.type
_entity_poly.pdbx_seq_one_letter_code
_entity_poly.pdbx_strand_id
1 'polypeptide(L)'
;MQKTKTITFDPFKNGVDSFVVQLYTMCTSNPYKETWSLDEIYRARYPNSTQDKSKNMEILRNNLKWLKSKEVIEYPNNNSIKLIKYRLSSLIDGV
;
A
#
# COMPACT_ATOMS: atom_id res chain seq x y z
N MET A 1 -23.95 -21.46 -15.10
CA MET A 1 -23.74 -20.23 -14.30
C MET A 1 -22.55 -20.46 -13.36
N GLN A 2 -21.36 -19.97 -13.70
CA GLN A 2 -20.20 -20.05 -12.80
C GLN A 2 -20.33 -18.94 -11.75
N LYS A 3 -20.41 -19.33 -10.47
CA LYS A 3 -20.40 -18.41 -9.34
C LYS A 3 -19.05 -17.71 -9.30
N THR A 4 -19.01 -16.41 -9.57
CA THR A 4 -17.85 -15.56 -9.32
C THR A 4 -17.52 -15.69 -7.83
N LYS A 5 -16.42 -16.38 -7.50
CA LYS A 5 -15.87 -16.38 -6.15
C LYS A 5 -15.48 -14.94 -5.84
N THR A 6 -16.25 -14.27 -4.99
CA THR A 6 -15.82 -13.02 -4.37
C THR A 6 -14.60 -13.36 -3.53
N ILE A 7 -13.41 -13.04 -4.03
CA ILE A 7 -12.20 -13.08 -3.22
C ILE A 7 -12.35 -11.93 -2.23
N THR A 8 -12.80 -12.25 -1.01
CA THR A 8 -12.87 -11.28 0.07
C THR A 8 -11.44 -10.90 0.43
N PHE A 9 -11.01 -9.71 0.02
CA PHE A 9 -9.70 -9.17 0.40
C PHE A 9 -9.72 -8.89 1.90
N ASP A 10 -8.99 -9.70 2.66
CA ASP A 10 -8.76 -9.51 4.09
C ASP A 10 -7.43 -8.76 4.27
N PRO A 11 -7.44 -7.45 4.54
CA PRO A 11 -6.22 -6.65 4.72
C PRO A 11 -5.35 -7.17 5.87
N PHE A 12 -5.96 -7.67 6.95
CA PHE A 12 -5.24 -8.10 8.15
C PHE A 12 -4.44 -9.39 7.89
N LYS A 13 -4.95 -10.27 7.03
CA LYS A 13 -4.21 -11.47 6.59
C LYS A 13 -3.10 -11.21 5.59
N ASN A 14 -3.04 -10.00 5.00
CA ASN A 14 -2.05 -9.61 3.99
C ASN A 14 -0.95 -8.70 4.56
N GLY A 15 -0.86 -8.57 5.89
CA GLY A 15 0.17 -7.78 6.58
C GLY A 15 0.03 -6.29 6.35
N VAL A 16 -1.19 -5.78 6.13
CA VAL A 16 -1.46 -4.37 5.81
C VAL A 16 -0.99 -3.43 6.93
N ASP A 17 -1.03 -3.82 8.20
CA ASP A 17 -0.55 -2.97 9.31
C ASP A 17 0.94 -2.64 9.17
N SER A 18 1.76 -3.67 8.92
CA SER A 18 3.19 -3.48 8.64
C SER A 18 3.45 -2.65 7.38
N PHE A 19 2.51 -2.67 6.43
CA PHE A 19 2.61 -1.88 5.20
C PHE A 19 2.24 -0.41 5.45
N VAL A 20 1.21 -0.13 6.26
CA VAL A 20 0.85 1.23 6.71
C VAL A 20 2.02 1.87 7.44
N VAL A 21 2.63 1.16 8.40
CA VAL A 21 3.82 1.65 9.13
C VAL A 21 4.96 1.96 8.18
N GLN A 22 5.22 1.08 7.20
CA GLN A 22 6.27 1.33 6.21
C GLN A 22 6.00 2.58 5.36
N LEU A 23 4.76 2.77 4.88
CA LEU A 23 4.38 3.98 4.12
C LEU A 23 4.53 5.24 4.98
N TYR A 24 4.14 5.18 6.25
CA TYR A 24 4.35 6.28 7.20
C TYR A 24 5.85 6.60 7.40
N THR A 25 6.69 5.57 7.54
CA THR A 25 8.16 5.72 7.62
C THR A 25 8.73 6.35 6.35
N MET A 26 8.21 5.99 5.16
CA MET A 26 8.62 6.61 3.91
C MET A 26 8.25 8.10 3.86
N CYS A 27 7.06 8.49 4.32
CA CYS A 27 6.67 9.91 4.43
C CYS A 27 7.54 10.68 5.41
N THR A 28 7.86 10.10 6.56
CA THR A 28 8.64 10.78 7.60
C THR A 28 10.11 10.91 7.24
N SER A 29 10.67 9.91 6.54
CA SER A 29 12.06 9.94 6.06
C SER A 29 12.29 10.92 4.90
N ASN A 30 11.26 11.24 4.12
CA ASN A 30 11.34 12.23 3.04
C ASN A 30 10.08 13.12 3.01
N PRO A 31 9.97 14.10 3.92
CA PRO A 31 8.74 14.87 4.13
C PRO A 31 8.41 15.84 2.99
N TYR A 32 9.39 16.16 2.13
CA TYR A 32 9.20 17.07 0.99
C TYR A 32 8.78 16.33 -0.29
N LYS A 33 8.88 15.01 -0.32
CA LYS A 33 8.43 14.20 -1.46
C LYS A 33 6.92 14.08 -1.43
N GLU A 34 6.26 14.56 -2.49
CA GLU A 34 4.81 14.57 -2.57
C GLU A 34 4.22 13.24 -3.08
N THR A 35 4.93 12.56 -3.99
CA THR A 35 4.44 11.35 -4.66
C THR A 35 5.50 10.26 -4.69
N TRP A 36 5.07 9.01 -4.62
CA TRP A 36 5.92 7.82 -4.67
C TRP A 36 5.44 6.91 -5.79
N SER A 37 6.38 6.46 -6.63
CA SER A 37 6.05 5.49 -7.67
C SER A 37 5.72 4.11 -7.08
N LEU A 38 4.89 3.34 -7.77
CA LEU A 38 4.56 1.97 -7.36
C LEU A 38 5.80 1.08 -7.25
N ASP A 39 6.80 1.29 -8.12
CA ASP A 39 8.07 0.55 -8.06
C ASP A 39 8.92 0.93 -6.84
N GLU A 40 8.91 2.20 -6.40
CA GLU A 40 9.58 2.60 -5.15
C GLU A 40 8.93 1.93 -3.94
N ILE A 41 7.60 1.91 -3.89
CA ILE A 41 6.87 1.28 -2.80
C ILE A 41 7.07 -0.24 -2.81
N TYR A 42 7.07 -0.84 -4.00
CA TYR A 42 7.40 -2.25 -4.17
C TYR A 42 8.80 -2.56 -3.63
N ARG A 43 9.82 -1.78 -4.02
CA ARG A 43 11.20 -1.98 -3.54
C ARG A 43 11.32 -1.77 -2.03
N ALA A 44 10.61 -0.79 -1.47
CA ALA A 44 10.56 -0.60 -0.03
C ALA A 44 9.95 -1.82 0.67
N ARG A 45 8.85 -2.36 0.15
CA ARG A 45 8.15 -3.51 0.72
C ARG A 45 8.89 -4.83 0.56
N TYR A 46 9.61 -4.98 -0.56
CA TYR A 46 10.23 -6.23 -1.00
C TYR A 46 11.71 -6.01 -1.38
N PRO A 47 12.56 -5.52 -0.45
CA PRO A 47 13.92 -5.06 -0.78
C PRO A 47 14.82 -6.16 -1.36
N ASN A 48 14.58 -7.42 -1.00
CA ASN A 48 15.37 -8.59 -1.42
C ASN A 48 14.51 -9.68 -2.07
N SER A 49 13.35 -9.35 -2.64
CA SER A 49 12.44 -10.38 -3.16
C SER A 49 13.03 -11.11 -4.36
N THR A 50 13.32 -12.40 -4.19
CA THR A 50 13.57 -13.38 -5.26
C THR A 50 12.27 -14.01 -5.79
N GLN A 51 11.13 -13.65 -5.19
CA GLN A 51 9.81 -14.17 -5.54
C GLN A 51 9.25 -13.50 -6.81
N ASP A 52 8.23 -14.13 -7.39
CA ASP A 52 7.51 -13.66 -8.57
C ASP A 52 7.00 -12.21 -8.37
N LYS A 53 7.64 -11.28 -9.08
CA LYS A 53 7.33 -9.85 -9.06
C LYS A 53 5.86 -9.58 -9.43
N SER A 54 5.28 -10.37 -10.33
CA SER A 54 3.90 -10.19 -10.79
C SER A 54 2.92 -10.40 -9.63
N LYS A 55 3.08 -11.51 -8.90
CA LYS A 55 2.24 -11.84 -7.74
C LYS A 55 2.37 -10.82 -6.61
N ASN A 56 3.59 -10.40 -6.27
CA ASN A 56 3.81 -9.41 -5.22
C ASN A 56 3.28 -8.02 -5.63
N MET A 57 3.33 -7.68 -6.91
CA MET A 57 2.73 -6.45 -7.43
C MET A 57 1.20 -6.50 -7.36
N GLU A 58 0.57 -7.67 -7.57
CA GLU A 58 -0.88 -7.83 -7.39
C GLU A 58 -1.29 -7.61 -5.93
N ILE A 59 -0.56 -8.22 -4.98
CA ILE A 59 -0.77 -8.02 -3.54
C ILE A 59 -0.61 -6.53 -3.19
N LEU A 60 0.46 -5.89 -3.67
CA LEU A 60 0.69 -4.46 -3.46
C LEU A 60 -0.49 -3.63 -3.98
N ARG A 61 -0.98 -3.89 -5.20
CA ARG A 61 -2.12 -3.17 -5.78
C ARG A 61 -3.39 -3.37 -4.96
N ASN A 62 -3.64 -4.56 -4.43
CA ASN A 62 -4.81 -4.82 -3.58
C ASN A 62 -4.71 -4.09 -2.23
N ASN A 63 -3.54 -4.10 -1.61
CA ASN A 63 -3.28 -3.32 -0.39
C ASN A 63 -3.49 -1.81 -0.64
N LEU A 64 -2.99 -1.28 -1.76
CA LEU A 64 -3.17 0.12 -2.12
C LEU A 64 -4.64 0.47 -2.42
N LYS A 65 -5.42 -0.42 -3.05
CA LYS A 65 -6.87 -0.22 -3.23
C LYS A 65 -7.59 -0.06 -1.89
N TRP A 66 -7.23 -0.89 -0.90
CA TRP A 66 -7.78 -0.76 0.44
C TRP A 66 -7.35 0.54 1.12
N LEU A 67 -6.07 0.92 1.02
CA LEU A 67 -5.60 2.20 1.55
C LEU A 67 -6.31 3.40 0.90
N LYS A 68 -6.62 3.30 -0.40
CA LYS A 68 -7.42 4.30 -1.11
C LYS A 68 -8.84 4.37 -0.53
N SER A 69 -9.47 3.24 -0.21
CA SER A 69 -10.81 3.24 0.41
C SER A 69 -10.81 3.75 1.85
N LYS A 70 -9.64 3.80 2.51
CA LYS A 70 -9.40 4.48 3.78
C LYS A 70 -9.00 5.95 3.64
N GLU A 71 -8.95 6.45 2.40
CA GLU A 71 -8.55 7.82 2.07
C GLU A 71 -7.15 8.19 2.60
N VAL A 72 -6.26 7.22 2.81
CA VAL A 72 -4.89 7.50 3.31
C VAL A 72 -3.87 7.66 2.19
N ILE A 73 -4.30 7.40 0.95
CA ILE A 73 -3.53 7.63 -0.28
C ILE A 73 -4.42 8.23 -1.37
N GLU A 74 -3.81 8.91 -2.32
CA GLU A 74 -4.41 9.36 -3.58
C GLU A 74 -3.61 8.85 -4.78
N TYR A 75 -4.26 8.73 -5.94
CA TYR A 75 -3.60 8.39 -7.20
C TYR A 75 -3.53 9.64 -8.09
N PRO A 76 -2.43 10.40 -8.06
CA PRO A 76 -2.23 11.52 -8.99
C PRO A 76 -2.09 11.03 -10.44
N ASN A 77 -1.62 9.78 -10.64
CA ASN A 77 -1.61 9.08 -11.91
C ASN A 77 -1.61 7.55 -11.68
N ASN A 78 -1.61 6.76 -12.77
CA ASN A 78 -1.71 5.30 -12.70
C ASN A 78 -0.50 4.59 -12.06
N ASN A 79 0.65 5.26 -11.96
CA ASN A 79 1.93 4.64 -11.57
C ASN A 79 2.55 5.25 -10.31
N SER A 80 1.85 6.15 -9.64
CA SER A 80 2.30 6.75 -8.39
C SER A 80 1.13 7.00 -7.46
N ILE A 81 1.47 7.17 -6.18
CA ILE A 81 0.52 7.54 -5.14
C ILE A 81 1.05 8.74 -4.39
N LYS A 82 0.13 9.56 -3.90
CA LYS A 82 0.39 10.55 -2.85
C LYS A 82 -0.04 9.93 -1.53
N LEU A 83 0.82 10.01 -0.54
CA LEU A 83 0.57 9.49 0.81
C LEU A 83 0.05 10.62 1.71
N ILE A 84 -1.03 10.37 2.45
CA ILE A 84 -1.64 11.35 3.36
C ILE A 84 -1.18 11.04 4.78
N LYS A 85 -0.05 11.64 5.18
CA LYS A 85 0.68 11.33 6.42
C LYS A 85 -0.21 11.29 7.68
N TYR A 86 -1.05 12.31 7.90
CA TYR A 86 -1.87 12.38 9.11
C TYR A 86 -2.93 11.26 9.19
N ARG A 87 -3.46 10.83 8.04
CA ARG A 87 -4.41 9.71 7.99
C ARG A 87 -3.72 8.36 8.13
N LEU A 88 -2.51 8.23 7.60
CA LEU A 88 -1.65 7.06 7.85
C LEU A 88 -1.37 6.91 9.35
N SER A 89 -1.03 7.97 10.08
CA SER A 89 -0.84 7.89 11.54
C SER A 89 -2.12 7.46 12.27
N SER A 90 -3.30 7.96 11.86
CA SER A 90 -4.57 7.55 12.48
C SER A 90 -4.89 6.06 12.32
N LEU A 91 -4.35 5.39 11.29
CA LEU A 91 -4.46 3.94 11.13
C LEU A 91 -3.47 3.16 12.00
N ILE A 92 -2.39 3.79 12.47
CA ILE A 92 -1.39 3.19 13.35
C ILE A 92 -1.84 3.34 14.81
N ASP A 93 -2.31 4.53 15.20
CA ASP A 93 -2.70 4.85 16.57
C ASP A 93 -4.04 4.21 16.99
N GLY A 94 -4.80 3.67 16.04
CA GLY A 94 -6.12 3.07 16.25
C GLY A 94 -6.13 1.54 16.43
N VAL A 95 -4.95 0.92 16.64
CA VAL A 95 -4.76 -0.51 16.97
C VAL A 95 -4.43 -0.66 18.44
#